data_AF-A0A1B6FQD4-F1
#
_entry.id   AF-A0A1B6FQD4-F1
#
_cell.length_a   1.000
_cell.length_b   1.000
_cell.length_c   1.000
_cell.angle_alpha   90.00
_cell.angle_beta   90.00
_cell.angle_gamma   90.00
#
_symmetry.space_group_name_H-M   'P 1'
#
loop_
_entity.id
_entity.type
_entity.pdbx_description
1 polymer ?
#
loop_
_entity_poly.entity_id
_entity_poly.type
_entity_poly.pdbx_seq_one_letter_code
_entity_poly.pdbx_strand_id
1 'polypeptide(L)'
;RTKGKGYVTYKGKKIESKVCPQNVTCKCSMKCHSKIDQEVVTDIWNYFYSLETKNCQDTYLKSLIEATAVGRRIKSAKNDVPVTVDNELEDEDENERSETVYKRKHTFVYYIKNKGCLVPVCKNVFLKVHGVTGERIRRICSLLLQNKSPRDLRGKNRSGNSVPGTVCNLIHQHVSSYDVKVTHYGGKPKKYLDARLTVKKMYEMFLDKHPGLTNVVKYNFYYTYFKENFDYRFGRSQVENWETNY
;
A
#
# COMPACT_ATOMS: atom_id res chain seq x y z
N ARG A 1 16.54 -0.75 -3.83
CA ARG A 1 15.47 -1.41 -4.62
C ARG A 1 15.36 -0.86 -6.04
N THR A 2 15.00 0.41 -6.26
CA THR A 2 14.79 0.99 -7.61
C THR A 2 16.04 0.91 -8.49
N LYS A 3 17.23 1.20 -7.92
CA LYS A 3 18.52 1.15 -8.61
C LYS A 3 19.12 -0.25 -8.80
N GLY A 4 18.34 -1.31 -8.60
CA GLY A 4 18.82 -2.70 -8.73
C GLY A 4 19.81 -3.15 -7.64
N LYS A 5 20.30 -2.26 -6.77
CA LYS A 5 21.20 -2.60 -5.65
C LYS A 5 20.56 -3.58 -4.66
N GLY A 6 21.37 -4.53 -4.18
CA GLY A 6 21.03 -5.46 -3.11
C GLY A 6 20.70 -4.75 -1.79
N TYR A 7 19.95 -5.43 -0.93
CA TYR A 7 19.48 -4.88 0.34
C TYR A 7 19.04 -6.00 1.30
N VAL A 8 18.95 -5.67 2.58
CA VAL A 8 18.39 -6.56 3.60
C VAL A 8 16.93 -6.15 3.87
N THR A 9 16.03 -7.12 3.90
CA THR A 9 14.63 -6.88 4.25
C THR A 9 14.46 -6.68 5.75
N TYR A 10 13.33 -6.10 6.20
CA TYR A 10 13.02 -5.99 7.64
C TYR A 10 12.96 -7.34 8.36
N LYS A 11 12.75 -8.44 7.61
CA LYS A 11 12.80 -9.82 8.10
C LYS A 11 14.21 -10.42 8.11
N GLY A 12 15.26 -9.62 7.91
CA GLY A 12 16.66 -10.08 7.87
C GLY A 12 17.09 -10.81 6.59
N LYS A 13 16.18 -11.11 5.65
CA LYS A 13 16.55 -11.76 4.39
C LYS A 13 17.40 -10.84 3.51
N LYS A 14 18.59 -11.30 3.10
CA LYS A 14 19.48 -10.64 2.13
C LYS A 14 18.95 -10.85 0.71
N ILE A 15 18.84 -9.76 -0.04
CA ILE A 15 18.48 -9.76 -1.47
C ILE A 15 19.67 -9.23 -2.24
N GLU A 16 20.14 -10.00 -3.21
CA GLU A 16 21.29 -9.65 -4.05
C GLU A 16 20.97 -8.52 -5.04
N SER A 17 22.04 -7.90 -5.54
CA SER A 17 21.94 -6.90 -6.59
C SER A 17 21.47 -7.56 -7.90
N LYS A 18 20.68 -6.81 -8.67
CA LYS A 18 20.31 -7.18 -10.03
C LYS A 18 21.54 -7.13 -10.94
N VAL A 19 21.70 -8.15 -11.77
CA VAL A 19 22.79 -8.26 -12.74
C VAL A 19 22.22 -8.08 -14.14
N CYS A 20 22.88 -7.26 -14.95
CA CYS A 20 22.53 -7.08 -16.36
C CYS A 20 22.66 -8.43 -17.08
N PRO A 21 21.60 -8.93 -17.75
CA PRO A 21 21.65 -10.23 -18.37
C PRO A 21 22.61 -10.23 -19.56
N GLN A 22 23.37 -11.32 -19.67
CA GLN A 22 24.21 -11.62 -20.83
C GLN A 22 23.52 -12.69 -21.69
N ASN A 23 23.70 -12.63 -23.01
CA ASN A 23 23.22 -13.66 -23.94
C ASN A 23 21.71 -13.96 -23.77
N VAL A 24 20.87 -12.93 -23.88
CA VAL A 24 19.43 -13.06 -23.67
C VAL A 24 18.79 -13.98 -24.72
N THR A 25 18.49 -15.22 -24.35
CA THR A 25 17.84 -16.19 -25.27
C THR A 25 16.32 -16.29 -25.07
N CYS A 26 15.62 -16.65 -26.14
CA CYS A 26 14.18 -16.96 -26.11
C CYS A 26 13.79 -18.04 -27.13
N LYS A 27 12.73 -18.80 -26.79
CA LYS A 27 12.14 -19.87 -27.63
C LYS A 27 10.90 -19.41 -28.40
N CYS A 28 10.70 -18.09 -28.57
CA CYS A 28 9.51 -17.58 -29.25
C CYS A 28 9.63 -17.76 -30.78
N SER A 29 8.48 -17.84 -31.46
CA SER A 29 8.41 -17.96 -32.92
C SER A 29 9.07 -16.80 -33.65
N MET A 30 9.01 -15.58 -33.09
CA MET A 30 9.64 -14.39 -33.68
C MET A 30 11.18 -14.39 -33.58
N LYS A 31 11.78 -15.37 -32.88
CA LYS A 31 13.22 -15.45 -32.57
C LYS A 31 13.81 -14.11 -32.14
N CYS A 32 13.07 -13.34 -31.33
CA CYS A 32 13.38 -11.93 -31.08
C CYS A 32 14.75 -11.67 -30.41
N HIS A 33 15.40 -12.70 -29.85
CA HIS A 33 16.77 -12.59 -29.34
C HIS A 33 17.79 -12.27 -30.43
N SER A 34 17.59 -12.72 -31.66
CA SER A 34 18.53 -12.45 -32.76
C SER A 34 18.49 -11.00 -33.26
N LYS A 35 17.57 -10.18 -32.73
CA LYS A 35 17.38 -8.77 -33.10
C LYS A 35 17.91 -7.81 -32.03
N ILE A 36 18.58 -8.35 -31.01
CA ILE A 36 18.97 -7.61 -29.81
C ILE A 36 20.41 -7.98 -29.48
N ASP A 37 21.30 -7.02 -29.67
CA ASP A 37 22.70 -7.18 -29.33
C ASP A 37 22.94 -6.81 -27.87
N GLN A 38 24.07 -7.28 -27.33
CA GLN A 38 24.41 -7.08 -25.92
C GLN A 38 24.59 -5.60 -25.54
N GLU A 39 25.02 -4.76 -26.49
CA GLU A 39 25.12 -3.31 -26.34
C GLU A 39 23.74 -2.71 -26.04
N VAL A 40 22.73 -3.05 -26.84
CA VAL A 40 21.34 -2.59 -26.67
C VAL A 40 20.77 -3.01 -25.32
N VAL A 41 21.05 -4.25 -24.88
CA VAL A 41 20.64 -4.74 -23.56
C VAL A 41 21.26 -3.89 -22.45
N THR A 42 22.54 -3.56 -22.59
CA THR A 42 23.30 -2.78 -21.61
C THR A 42 22.79 -1.35 -21.53
N ASP A 43 22.49 -0.72 -22.66
CA ASP A 43 21.92 0.63 -22.71
C ASP A 43 20.54 0.70 -22.05
N ILE A 44 19.66 -0.25 -22.40
CA ILE A 44 18.33 -0.32 -21.78
C ILE A 44 18.45 -0.55 -20.28
N TRP A 45 19.34 -1.44 -19.85
CA TRP A 45 19.56 -1.72 -18.44
C TRP A 45 20.03 -0.47 -17.70
N ASN A 46 21.07 0.19 -18.20
CA ASN A 46 21.64 1.38 -17.59
C ASN A 46 20.61 2.51 -17.52
N TYR A 47 19.88 2.76 -18.61
CA TYR A 47 18.80 3.75 -18.62
C TYR A 47 17.68 3.40 -17.63
N PHE A 48 17.20 2.16 -17.63
CA PHE A 48 16.10 1.75 -16.75
C PHE A 48 16.46 1.88 -15.26
N TYR A 49 17.69 1.54 -14.88
CA TYR A 49 18.17 1.68 -13.51
C TYR A 49 18.71 3.07 -13.17
N SER A 50 18.94 3.94 -14.15
CA SER A 50 19.23 5.37 -13.91
C SER A 50 18.00 6.16 -13.48
N LEU A 51 16.78 5.70 -13.81
CA LEU A 51 15.52 6.32 -13.35
C LEU A 51 15.45 6.39 -11.82
N GLU A 52 15.00 7.52 -11.27
CA GLU A 52 15.04 7.81 -9.83
C GLU A 52 13.99 7.03 -9.04
N THR A 53 12.75 7.02 -9.54
CA THR A 53 11.61 6.46 -8.81
C THR A 53 11.04 5.22 -9.48
N LYS A 54 10.36 4.38 -8.71
CA LYS A 54 9.61 3.24 -9.27
C LYS A 54 8.51 3.70 -10.21
N ASN A 55 7.90 4.86 -9.97
CA ASN A 55 6.89 5.42 -10.87
C ASN A 55 7.49 5.70 -12.24
N CYS A 56 8.66 6.36 -12.30
CA CYS A 56 9.35 6.61 -13.57
C CYS A 56 9.64 5.31 -14.31
N GLN A 57 10.15 4.29 -13.61
CA GLN A 57 10.37 2.97 -14.20
C GLN A 57 9.09 2.31 -14.73
N ASP A 58 8.01 2.34 -13.94
CA ASP A 58 6.75 1.71 -14.35
C ASP A 58 6.08 2.46 -15.51
N THR A 59 6.18 3.78 -15.54
CA THR A 59 5.69 4.63 -16.64
C THR A 59 6.48 4.34 -17.91
N TYR A 60 7.81 4.23 -17.81
CA TYR A 60 8.66 3.80 -18.93
C TYR A 60 8.29 2.41 -19.45
N LEU A 61 8.10 1.43 -18.56
CA LEU A 61 7.66 0.10 -18.97
C LEU A 61 6.27 0.14 -19.62
N LYS A 62 5.35 0.96 -19.10
CA LYS A 62 4.01 1.17 -19.66
C LYS A 62 4.09 1.74 -21.08
N SER A 63 4.98 2.68 -21.36
CA SER A 63 5.14 3.25 -22.71
C SER A 63 5.70 2.26 -23.74
N LEU A 64 6.26 1.13 -23.29
CA LEU A 64 6.76 0.06 -24.15
C LEU A 64 5.77 -1.11 -24.30
N ILE A 65 4.53 -0.94 -23.84
CA ILE A 65 3.49 -1.96 -23.89
C ILE A 65 2.28 -1.41 -24.61
N GLU A 66 1.78 -2.18 -25.57
CA GLU A 66 0.57 -1.88 -26.30
C GLU A 66 -0.49 -2.95 -26.01
N ALA A 67 -1.72 -2.51 -25.73
CA ALA A 67 -2.86 -3.41 -25.55
C ALA A 67 -3.61 -3.53 -26.87
N THR A 68 -3.82 -4.76 -27.34
CA THR A 68 -4.56 -5.06 -28.56
C THR A 68 -5.77 -5.93 -28.25
N ALA A 69 -6.89 -5.69 -28.92
CA ALA A 69 -8.07 -6.54 -28.81
C ALA A 69 -7.78 -7.93 -29.39
N VAL A 70 -8.33 -8.98 -28.78
CA VAL A 70 -8.16 -10.34 -29.28
C VAL A 70 -8.93 -10.51 -30.59
N GLY A 71 -8.22 -10.59 -31.71
CA GLY A 71 -8.81 -10.67 -33.05
C GLY A 71 -9.53 -11.99 -33.36
N ARG A 72 -8.88 -13.15 -33.17
CA ARG A 72 -9.46 -14.47 -33.47
C ARG A 72 -9.33 -15.42 -32.29
N ARG A 73 -10.44 -16.05 -31.90
CA ARG A 73 -10.48 -17.08 -30.85
C ARG A 73 -10.46 -18.44 -31.52
N ILE A 74 -9.38 -19.20 -31.31
CA ILE A 74 -9.38 -20.62 -31.67
C ILE A 74 -10.09 -21.36 -30.54
N LYS A 75 -11.15 -22.11 -30.87
CA LYS A 75 -11.77 -23.05 -29.92
C LYS A 75 -10.78 -24.18 -29.68
N SER A 76 -9.95 -24.08 -28.64
CA SER A 76 -9.12 -25.19 -28.19
C SER A 76 -9.96 -26.04 -27.26
N ALA A 77 -10.25 -27.28 -27.64
CA ALA A 77 -11.00 -28.24 -26.82
C ALA A 77 -10.29 -28.67 -25.51
N LYS A 78 -9.14 -28.07 -25.16
CA LYS A 78 -8.27 -28.51 -24.04
C LYS A 78 -8.00 -27.44 -22.96
N ASN A 79 -8.51 -26.22 -23.07
CA ASN A 79 -8.17 -25.11 -22.14
C ASN A 79 -9.37 -24.44 -21.47
N ASP A 80 -10.50 -25.15 -21.31
CA ASP A 80 -11.63 -24.70 -20.48
C ASP A 80 -11.35 -24.91 -18.98
N VAL A 81 -10.12 -24.64 -18.52
CA VAL A 81 -9.85 -24.49 -17.09
C VAL A 81 -9.95 -23.00 -16.77
N PRO A 82 -10.87 -22.60 -15.86
CA PRO A 82 -10.94 -21.23 -15.38
C PRO A 82 -9.56 -20.83 -14.85
N VAL A 83 -8.94 -19.81 -15.45
CA VAL A 83 -7.76 -19.19 -14.86
C VAL A 83 -8.27 -18.38 -13.68
N THR A 84 -8.20 -18.95 -12.47
CA THR A 84 -8.43 -18.23 -11.23
C THR A 84 -7.37 -17.12 -11.15
N VAL A 85 -7.81 -15.88 -11.35
CA VAL A 85 -7.03 -14.73 -10.95
C VAL A 85 -7.67 -14.26 -9.67
N ASP A 86 -7.07 -14.66 -8.56
CA ASP A 86 -7.42 -14.25 -7.21
C ASP A 86 -7.60 -12.72 -7.18
N ASN A 87 -8.86 -12.29 -7.15
CA ASN A 87 -9.32 -10.95 -6.82
C ASN A 87 -10.81 -11.08 -6.53
N GLU A 88 -11.09 -11.52 -5.30
CA GLU A 88 -12.34 -11.24 -4.61
C GLU A 88 -12.49 -9.71 -4.52
N LEU A 89 -13.47 -9.18 -5.25
CA LEU A 89 -14.25 -8.05 -4.78
C LEU A 89 -15.69 -8.54 -4.84
N GLU A 90 -16.23 -8.78 -3.66
CA GLU A 90 -17.63 -9.07 -3.39
C GLU A 90 -18.45 -7.86 -3.86
N ASP A 91 -19.25 -8.05 -4.90
CA ASP A 91 -20.46 -7.28 -5.09
C ASP A 91 -21.60 -8.30 -5.01
N GLU A 92 -22.34 -8.24 -3.90
CA GLU A 92 -23.58 -8.97 -3.68
C GLU A 92 -24.62 -8.47 -4.67
N ASP A 93 -24.93 -9.28 -5.68
CA ASP A 93 -26.29 -9.30 -6.25
C ASP A 93 -26.58 -10.73 -6.68
N GLU A 94 -27.42 -11.39 -5.87
CA GLU A 94 -27.91 -12.73 -6.14
C GLU A 94 -28.87 -12.69 -7.33
N ASN A 95 -28.75 -13.71 -8.19
CA ASN A 95 -29.75 -14.14 -9.17
C ASN A 95 -29.54 -13.72 -10.64
N GLU A 96 -28.47 -14.22 -11.27
CA GLU A 96 -28.59 -14.81 -12.61
C GLU A 96 -27.46 -15.81 -12.87
N ARG A 97 -27.82 -17.09 -13.12
CA ARG A 97 -26.89 -18.18 -13.45
C ARG A 97 -26.31 -17.97 -14.86
N SER A 98 -25.38 -17.02 -14.99
CA SER A 98 -24.73 -16.65 -16.25
C SER A 98 -23.33 -17.26 -16.40
N GLU A 99 -23.15 -17.88 -17.56
CA GLU A 99 -22.03 -18.64 -18.07
C GLU A 99 -20.78 -17.76 -18.31
N THR A 100 -20.06 -17.33 -17.27
CA THR A 100 -18.86 -16.50 -17.44
C THR A 100 -17.57 -17.30 -17.50
N VAL A 101 -17.34 -17.99 -18.62
CA VAL A 101 -15.98 -18.42 -18.99
C VAL A 101 -15.18 -17.15 -19.31
N TYR A 102 -14.34 -16.69 -18.38
CA TYR A 102 -13.54 -15.45 -18.51
C TYR A 102 -12.60 -15.49 -19.72
N LYS A 103 -13.12 -15.16 -20.90
CA LYS A 103 -12.36 -15.08 -22.15
C LYS A 103 -11.48 -13.83 -22.09
N ARG A 104 -10.17 -14.02 -22.17
CA ARG A 104 -9.19 -12.94 -22.28
C ARG A 104 -9.59 -11.96 -23.38
N LYS A 105 -9.93 -10.72 -23.01
CA LYS A 105 -10.38 -9.67 -23.96
C LYS A 105 -9.23 -8.99 -24.72
N HIS A 106 -8.04 -8.96 -24.10
CA HIS A 106 -6.88 -8.22 -24.61
C HIS A 106 -5.61 -9.07 -24.66
N THR A 107 -4.82 -8.87 -25.70
CA THR A 107 -3.42 -9.27 -25.82
C THR A 107 -2.50 -8.08 -25.61
N PHE A 108 -1.23 -8.35 -25.33
CA PHE A 108 -0.24 -7.29 -25.12
C PHE A 108 0.96 -7.54 -26.03
N VAL A 109 1.39 -6.49 -26.71
CA VAL A 109 2.64 -6.45 -27.48
C VAL A 109 3.68 -5.70 -26.65
N TYR A 110 4.90 -6.24 -26.62
CA TYR A 110 6.00 -5.68 -25.84
C TYR A 110 7.07 -5.17 -26.78
N TYR A 111 7.59 -3.98 -26.51
CA TYR A 111 8.64 -3.35 -27.30
C TYR A 111 9.89 -3.09 -26.46
N ILE A 112 11.04 -3.01 -27.11
CA ILE A 112 12.24 -2.40 -26.54
C ILE A 112 12.67 -1.22 -27.40
N LYS A 113 13.37 -0.26 -26.80
CA LYS A 113 13.92 0.88 -27.54
C LYS A 113 15.32 0.53 -28.02
N ASN A 114 15.53 0.48 -29.34
CA ASN A 114 16.82 0.26 -29.97
C ASN A 114 17.09 1.40 -30.97
N LYS A 115 18.16 2.19 -30.77
CA LYS A 115 18.54 3.32 -31.64
C LYS A 115 17.36 4.25 -32.01
N GLY A 116 16.52 4.56 -31.02
CA GLY A 116 15.33 5.41 -31.20
C GLY A 116 14.08 4.70 -31.73
N CYS A 117 14.19 3.48 -32.24
CA CYS A 117 13.08 2.70 -32.79
C CYS A 117 12.52 1.72 -31.74
N LEU A 118 11.21 1.41 -31.84
CA LEU A 118 10.57 0.37 -31.05
C LEU A 118 10.67 -0.97 -31.77
N VAL A 119 11.33 -1.95 -31.14
CA VAL A 119 11.49 -3.31 -31.68
C VAL A 119 10.59 -4.26 -30.90
N PRO A 120 9.69 -5.01 -31.55
CA PRO A 120 8.79 -5.93 -30.86
C PRO A 120 9.54 -7.17 -30.35
N VAL A 121 9.27 -7.53 -29.10
CA VAL A 121 9.89 -8.66 -28.40
C VAL A 121 8.84 -9.52 -27.70
N CYS A 122 9.20 -10.76 -27.37
CA CYS A 122 8.36 -11.57 -26.50
C CYS A 122 8.45 -11.08 -25.04
N LYS A 123 7.42 -11.41 -24.24
CA LYS A 123 7.37 -11.09 -22.82
C LYS A 123 8.62 -11.56 -22.07
N ASN A 124 9.15 -12.75 -22.37
CA ASN A 124 10.32 -13.29 -21.66
C ASN A 124 11.57 -12.41 -21.84
N VAL A 125 11.87 -12.02 -23.09
CA VAL A 125 12.96 -11.09 -23.38
C VAL A 125 12.73 -9.75 -22.68
N PHE A 126 11.52 -9.20 -22.79
CA PHE A 126 11.16 -7.96 -22.12
C PHE A 126 11.42 -7.99 -20.61
N LEU A 127 11.04 -9.08 -19.93
CA LEU A 127 11.29 -9.27 -18.49
C LEU A 127 12.77 -9.35 -18.16
N LYS A 128 13.54 -10.13 -18.94
CA LYS A 128 14.98 -10.33 -18.73
C LYS A 128 15.74 -9.01 -18.92
N VAL A 129 15.55 -8.34 -20.05
CA VAL A 129 16.25 -7.09 -20.41
C VAL A 129 16.02 -5.99 -19.37
N HIS A 130 14.85 -5.91 -18.76
CA HIS A 130 14.57 -4.92 -17.71
C HIS A 130 14.81 -5.44 -16.28
N GLY A 131 15.11 -6.73 -16.10
CA GLY A 131 15.31 -7.36 -14.79
C GLY A 131 14.06 -7.37 -13.89
N VAL A 132 12.86 -7.33 -14.48
CA VAL A 132 11.57 -7.21 -13.78
C VAL A 132 10.78 -8.51 -13.75
N THR A 133 9.88 -8.64 -12.77
CA THR A 133 9.04 -9.83 -12.60
C THR A 133 7.80 -9.78 -13.50
N GLY A 134 7.27 -10.96 -13.84
CA GLY A 134 6.02 -11.09 -14.59
C GLY A 134 4.83 -10.39 -13.91
N GLU A 135 4.82 -10.41 -12.58
CA GLU A 135 3.77 -9.78 -11.77
C GLU A 135 3.77 -8.25 -11.87
N ARG A 136 4.96 -7.64 -11.86
CA ARG A 136 5.10 -6.20 -12.09
C ARG A 136 4.49 -5.79 -13.43
N ILE A 137 4.74 -6.58 -14.47
CA ILE A 137 4.18 -6.34 -15.81
C ILE A 137 2.68 -6.61 -15.85
N ARG A 138 2.18 -7.65 -15.16
CA ARG A 138 0.74 -7.95 -15.07
C ARG A 138 -0.03 -6.75 -14.51
N ARG A 139 0.46 -6.17 -13.42
CA ARG A 139 -0.11 -4.95 -12.83
C ARG A 139 -0.04 -3.76 -13.79
N ILE A 140 1.07 -3.56 -14.49
CA ILE A 140 1.21 -2.46 -15.47
C ILE A 140 0.20 -2.63 -16.61
N CYS A 141 0.03 -3.84 -17.14
CA CYS A 141 -0.99 -4.16 -18.15
C CYS A 141 -2.41 -3.87 -17.65
N SER A 142 -2.75 -4.22 -16.41
CA SER A 142 -4.04 -3.89 -15.80
C SER A 142 -4.27 -2.38 -15.72
N LEU A 143 -3.26 -1.62 -15.27
CA LEU A 143 -3.32 -0.16 -15.22
C LEU A 143 -3.44 0.49 -16.60
N LEU A 144 -2.80 -0.11 -17.62
CA LEU A 144 -2.91 0.33 -19.01
C LEU A 144 -4.36 0.21 -19.50
N LEU A 145 -5.02 -0.93 -19.27
CA LEU A 145 -6.42 -1.13 -19.64
C LEU A 145 -7.38 -0.17 -18.91
N GLN A 146 -7.05 0.21 -17.68
CA GLN A 146 -7.83 1.18 -16.90
C GLN A 146 -7.47 2.65 -17.22
N ASN A 147 -6.55 2.91 -18.16
CA ASN A 147 -5.98 4.23 -18.42
C ASN A 147 -5.42 4.96 -17.18
N LYS A 148 -4.97 4.21 -16.17
CA LYS A 148 -4.39 4.76 -14.93
C LYS A 148 -2.87 4.82 -15.01
N SER A 149 -2.30 5.86 -14.40
CA SER A 149 -0.84 6.00 -14.27
C SER A 149 -0.30 5.15 -13.11
N PRO A 150 0.87 4.51 -13.25
CA PRO A 150 1.47 3.75 -12.14
C PRO A 150 1.76 4.63 -10.92
N ARG A 151 1.28 4.20 -9.75
CA ARG A 151 1.58 4.83 -8.46
C ARG A 151 2.26 3.83 -7.53
N ASP A 152 3.36 4.25 -6.90
CA ASP A 152 4.06 3.48 -5.89
C ASP A 152 3.39 3.65 -4.52
N LEU A 153 2.75 2.57 -4.08
CA LEU A 153 2.03 2.45 -2.82
C LEU A 153 2.80 1.67 -1.76
N ARG A 154 4.06 1.30 -2.02
CA ARG A 154 4.88 0.59 -1.03
C ARG A 154 5.00 1.41 0.26
N GLY A 155 4.76 0.76 1.39
CA GLY A 155 4.84 1.38 2.71
C GLY A 155 3.74 2.42 2.98
N LYS A 156 2.76 2.58 2.09
CA LYS A 156 1.65 3.55 2.24
C LYS A 156 0.34 2.88 2.66
N ASN A 157 0.34 1.57 2.81
CA ASN A 157 -0.83 0.86 3.31
C ASN A 157 -0.94 1.14 4.80
N ARG A 158 -2.08 1.69 5.19
CA ARG A 158 -2.47 1.78 6.59
C ARG A 158 -2.63 0.37 7.15
N SER A 159 -2.15 0.11 8.36
CA SER A 159 -2.41 -1.18 9.00
C SER A 159 -3.92 -1.31 9.25
N GLY A 160 -4.49 -2.49 8.98
CA GLY A 160 -5.91 -2.76 9.29
C GLY A 160 -6.22 -2.58 10.78
N ASN A 161 -5.21 -2.73 11.63
CA ASN A 161 -5.29 -2.50 13.08
C ASN A 161 -5.19 -1.02 13.49
N SER A 162 -4.96 -0.09 12.55
CA SER A 162 -4.87 1.34 12.86
C SER A 162 -6.25 1.91 13.15
N VAL A 163 -6.43 2.46 14.36
CA VAL A 163 -7.67 3.13 14.78
C VAL A 163 -7.89 4.39 13.95
N PRO A 164 -9.04 4.55 13.25
CA PRO A 164 -9.37 5.73 12.41
C PRO A 164 -9.10 7.07 13.08
N GLY A 165 -8.60 8.05 12.33
CA GLY A 165 -8.37 9.40 12.85
C GLY A 165 -9.65 10.07 13.37
N THR A 166 -10.80 9.77 12.76
CA THR A 166 -12.12 10.19 13.25
C THR A 166 -12.39 9.70 14.67
N VAL A 167 -12.02 8.45 14.98
CA VAL A 167 -12.14 7.88 16.32
C VAL A 167 -11.15 8.53 17.28
N CYS A 168 -9.93 8.83 16.85
CA CYS A 168 -8.98 9.61 17.66
C CYS A 168 -9.55 10.98 18.04
N ASN A 169 -10.22 11.66 17.10
CA ASN A 169 -10.86 12.95 17.38
C ASN A 169 -12.00 12.82 18.40
N LEU A 170 -12.80 11.75 18.33
CA LEU A 170 -13.84 11.48 19.34
C LEU A 170 -13.25 11.26 20.73
N ILE A 171 -12.16 10.49 20.83
CA ILE A 171 -11.44 10.29 22.09
C ILE A 171 -10.90 11.64 22.60
N HIS A 172 -10.30 12.43 21.73
CA HIS A 172 -9.77 13.75 22.08
C HIS A 172 -10.87 14.65 22.63
N GLN A 173 -11.99 14.77 21.90
CA GLN A 173 -13.13 15.58 22.31
C GLN A 173 -13.73 15.11 23.65
N HIS A 174 -13.84 13.79 23.85
CA HIS A 174 -14.32 13.24 25.11
C HIS A 174 -13.40 13.61 26.28
N VAL A 175 -12.09 13.41 26.14
CA VAL A 175 -11.12 13.76 27.20
C VAL A 175 -11.06 15.26 27.45
N SER A 176 -11.17 16.09 26.41
CA SER A 176 -11.21 17.55 26.52
C SER A 176 -12.50 18.09 27.13
N SER A 177 -13.57 17.29 27.20
CA SER A 177 -14.86 17.73 27.76
C SER A 177 -14.92 17.72 29.29
N TYR A 178 -13.92 17.13 29.96
CA TYR A 178 -13.85 17.11 31.42
C TYR A 178 -13.35 18.44 31.96
N ASP A 179 -13.94 18.88 33.07
CA ASP A 179 -13.44 20.03 33.82
C ASP A 179 -12.08 19.72 34.46
N VAL A 180 -11.15 20.65 34.31
CA VAL A 180 -9.77 20.51 34.80
C VAL A 180 -9.43 21.66 35.72
N LYS A 181 -8.98 21.33 36.93
CA LYS A 181 -8.44 22.32 37.88
C LYS A 181 -7.00 22.62 37.53
N VAL A 182 -6.66 23.90 37.35
CA VAL A 182 -5.29 24.34 37.09
C VAL A 182 -4.68 24.89 38.38
N THR A 183 -3.51 24.39 38.77
CA THR A 183 -2.75 24.96 39.88
C THR A 183 -1.58 25.76 39.33
N HIS A 184 -1.47 27.01 39.77
CA HIS A 184 -0.37 27.92 39.39
C HIS A 184 0.80 27.91 40.38
N TYR A 185 0.65 27.22 41.52
CA TYR A 185 1.69 27.15 42.55
C TYR A 185 2.83 26.23 42.09
N GLY A 186 3.97 26.84 41.78
CA GLY A 186 5.21 26.17 41.37
C GLY A 186 5.36 26.04 39.85
N GLY A 187 6.31 26.79 39.29
CA GLY A 187 6.85 26.62 37.94
C GLY A 187 5.79 26.41 36.84
N LYS A 188 5.64 25.16 36.37
CA LYS A 188 4.72 24.82 35.28
C LYS A 188 3.30 24.57 35.80
N PRO A 189 2.27 25.19 35.21
CA PRO A 189 0.89 24.97 35.63
C PRO A 189 0.50 23.49 35.46
N LYS A 190 -0.01 22.89 36.53
CA LYS A 190 -0.45 21.48 36.53
C LYS A 190 -1.97 21.41 36.40
N LYS A 191 -2.43 20.43 35.64
CA LYS A 191 -3.83 20.18 35.32
C LYS A 191 -4.33 18.93 36.05
N TYR A 192 -5.38 19.07 36.85
CA TYR A 192 -5.96 17.99 37.64
C TYR A 192 -7.41 17.71 37.26
N LEU A 193 -7.69 16.45 36.91
CA LEU A 193 -9.01 15.85 36.82
C LEU A 193 -9.49 15.42 38.22
N ASP A 194 -10.80 15.21 38.35
CA ASP A 194 -11.44 14.75 39.59
C ASP A 194 -10.75 13.49 40.16
N ALA A 195 -10.51 13.48 41.47
CA ALA A 195 -9.84 12.39 42.18
C ALA A 195 -10.59 11.04 42.14
N ARG A 196 -11.91 11.06 41.89
CA ARG A 196 -12.75 9.85 41.76
C ARG A 196 -12.73 9.29 40.34
N LEU A 197 -12.26 10.07 39.38
CA LEU A 197 -12.13 9.68 37.98
C LEU A 197 -10.85 8.86 37.79
N THR A 198 -10.89 7.92 36.86
CA THR A 198 -9.71 7.17 36.42
C THR A 198 -9.77 7.02 34.91
N VAL A 199 -8.63 6.81 34.25
CA VAL A 199 -8.60 6.61 32.79
C VAL A 199 -9.49 5.43 32.37
N LYS A 200 -9.59 4.39 33.21
CA LYS A 200 -10.51 3.26 32.97
C LYS A 200 -11.97 3.69 33.01
N LYS A 201 -12.40 4.46 34.02
CA LYS A 201 -13.76 5.01 34.08
C LYS A 201 -14.06 5.94 32.91
N MET A 202 -13.11 6.78 32.52
CA MET A 202 -13.26 7.65 31.36
C MET A 202 -13.46 6.85 30.07
N TYR A 203 -12.76 5.73 29.93
CA TYR A 203 -12.92 4.81 28.81
C TYR A 203 -14.28 4.11 28.81
N GLU A 204 -14.74 3.64 29.96
CA GLU A 204 -16.10 3.06 30.11
C GLU A 204 -17.16 4.09 29.71
N MET A 205 -17.08 5.33 30.24
CA MET A 205 -17.97 6.43 29.87
C MET A 205 -17.88 6.82 28.37
N PHE A 206 -16.70 6.67 27.76
CA PHE A 206 -16.52 6.89 26.33
C PHE A 206 -17.27 5.85 25.50
N LEU A 207 -17.19 4.58 25.89
CA LEU A 207 -17.90 3.50 25.21
C LEU A 207 -19.41 3.59 25.40
N ASP A 208 -19.88 4.02 26.58
CA ASP A 208 -21.31 4.24 26.84
C ASP A 208 -21.89 5.29 25.89
N LYS A 209 -21.13 6.35 25.61
CA LYS A 209 -21.51 7.41 24.65
C LYS A 209 -21.36 6.98 23.20
N HIS A 210 -20.52 5.99 22.92
CA HIS A 210 -20.19 5.50 21.58
C HIS A 210 -20.21 3.96 21.52
N PRO A 211 -21.39 3.32 21.68
CA PRO A 211 -21.47 1.86 21.81
C PRO A 211 -20.93 1.11 20.59
N GLY A 212 -21.04 1.69 19.39
CA GLY A 212 -20.48 1.15 18.14
C GLY A 212 -18.94 1.07 18.10
N LEU A 213 -18.24 1.68 19.06
CA LEU A 213 -16.76 1.66 19.13
C LEU A 213 -16.19 0.61 20.08
N THR A 214 -17.03 -0.17 20.77
CA THR A 214 -16.62 -1.17 21.77
C THR A 214 -15.58 -2.16 21.23
N ASN A 215 -15.78 -2.65 20.00
CA ASN A 215 -14.87 -3.60 19.35
C ASN A 215 -13.73 -2.92 18.56
N VAL A 216 -13.77 -1.60 18.42
CA VAL A 216 -12.81 -0.80 17.65
C VAL A 216 -11.72 -0.22 18.54
N VAL A 217 -12.10 0.32 19.70
CA VAL A 217 -11.19 1.00 20.63
C VAL A 217 -10.96 0.12 21.85
N LYS A 218 -9.77 -0.51 21.90
CA LYS A 218 -9.33 -1.24 23.10
C LYS A 218 -8.88 -0.26 24.18
N TYR A 219 -9.09 -0.62 25.45
CA TYR A 219 -8.63 0.15 26.60
C TYR A 219 -7.15 0.57 26.48
N ASN A 220 -6.27 -0.35 26.08
CA ASN A 220 -4.84 -0.06 25.95
C ASN A 220 -4.56 1.10 24.95
N PHE A 221 -5.28 1.14 23.83
CA PHE A 221 -5.14 2.23 22.87
C PHE A 221 -5.64 3.56 23.47
N TYR A 222 -6.81 3.56 24.09
CA TYR A 222 -7.36 4.74 24.76
C TYR A 222 -6.42 5.28 25.85
N TYR A 223 -5.85 4.39 26.68
CA TYR A 223 -4.90 4.74 27.73
C TYR A 223 -3.60 5.32 27.19
N THR A 224 -3.02 4.70 26.15
CA THR A 224 -1.84 5.24 25.47
C THR A 224 -2.13 6.61 24.86
N TYR A 225 -3.27 6.75 24.16
CA TYR A 225 -3.69 8.02 23.57
C TYR A 225 -3.84 9.11 24.65
N PHE A 226 -4.50 8.80 25.78
CA PHE A 226 -4.63 9.71 26.91
C PHE A 226 -3.26 10.17 27.41
N LYS A 227 -2.33 9.25 27.68
CA LYS A 227 -1.00 9.58 28.20
C LYS A 227 -0.13 10.38 27.24
N GLU A 228 -0.21 10.10 25.95
CA GLU A 228 0.61 10.78 24.93
C GLU A 228 0.09 12.18 24.59
N ASN A 229 -1.22 12.41 24.69
CA ASN A 229 -1.85 13.65 24.24
C ASN A 229 -2.26 14.59 25.39
N PHE A 230 -2.39 14.08 26.62
CA PHE A 230 -2.86 14.86 27.77
C PHE A 230 -1.93 14.70 28.98
N ASP A 231 -1.37 15.82 29.45
CA ASP A 231 -0.61 15.90 30.71
C ASP A 231 -1.54 16.20 31.89
N TYR A 232 -2.57 15.37 32.07
CA TYR A 232 -3.55 15.48 33.16
C TYR A 232 -3.19 14.54 34.31
N ARG A 233 -3.35 15.04 35.53
CA ARG A 233 -3.19 14.28 36.78
C ARG A 233 -4.54 14.04 37.42
N PHE A 234 -4.65 13.01 38.26
CA PHE A 234 -5.83 12.78 39.09
C PHE A 234 -5.52 13.23 40.51
N GLY A 235 -6.38 14.04 41.14
CA GLY A 235 -6.18 14.40 42.54
C GLY A 235 -6.95 15.64 43.01
N ARG A 236 -6.89 15.87 44.32
CA ARG A 236 -7.36 17.13 44.93
C ARG A 236 -6.20 18.13 44.93
N SER A 237 -6.44 19.34 44.44
CA SER A 237 -5.60 20.50 44.78
C SER A 237 -5.66 20.68 46.31
N GLN A 238 -4.50 20.67 46.99
CA GLN A 238 -4.43 21.09 48.39
C GLN A 238 -4.46 22.62 48.46
N VAL A 239 -5.64 23.20 48.65
CA VAL A 239 -5.98 24.54 49.22
C VAL A 239 -7.45 24.80 48.80
N GLU A 240 -8.43 25.17 49.63
CA GLU A 240 -8.45 26.02 50.83
C GLU A 240 -9.62 25.58 51.75
N ASN A 241 -9.37 25.36 53.04
CA ASN A 241 -10.41 25.45 54.08
C ASN A 241 -9.91 26.51 55.08
N TRP A 242 -10.37 27.75 54.94
CA TRP A 242 -10.46 28.66 56.08
C TRP A 242 -11.88 29.22 56.11
N GLU A 243 -12.83 28.41 56.57
CA GLU A 243 -14.10 28.98 57.02
C GLU A 243 -13.91 29.48 58.45
N THR A 244 -13.97 30.80 58.57
CA THR A 244 -14.26 31.62 59.74
C THR A 244 -15.08 30.89 60.81
N ASN A 245 -14.55 30.83 62.03
CA ASN A 245 -15.39 30.85 63.22
C ASN A 245 -15.15 32.15 63.98
N TYR A 246 -16.27 32.85 64.18
CA TYR A 246 -16.46 34.06 64.97
C TYR A 246 -15.98 33.90 66.42
#